data_AF-A0A2M7SNH2-F1
#
_entry.id   AF-A0A2M7SNH2-F1
#
_cell.length_a   1.000
_cell.length_b   1.000
_cell.length_c   1.000
_cell.angle_alpha   90.00
_cell.angle_beta   90.00
_cell.angle_gamma   90.00
#
_symmetry.space_group_name_H-M   'P 1'
#
loop_
_entity.id
_entity.type
_entity.pdbx_description
1 polymer ?
#
loop_
_entity_poly.entity_id
_entity_poly.type
_entity_poly.pdbx_seq_one_letter_code
_entity_poly.pdbx_strand_id
1 'polypeptide(L)'
;MGHARAFLSLETPVKQREAYRQVLKRGLSVRQTEKMVRGLKKEKKNKPLERDKDIHLDSIKNELIKRFGTRVKIVARKGGRGKIEIEFCSLDDLDRIIETLKGD
;
A
#
# COMPACT_ATOMS: atom_id res chain seq x y z
N MET A 1 -14.82 30.22 12.22
CA MET A 1 -13.93 30.53 11.06
C MET A 1 -12.72 29.59 10.87
N GLY A 2 -12.37 28.71 11.82
CA GLY A 2 -11.13 27.90 11.71
C GLY A 2 -11.12 26.81 10.63
N HIS A 3 -12.22 26.09 10.42
CA HIS A 3 -12.24 24.92 9.51
C HIS A 3 -12.05 25.29 8.04
N ALA A 4 -12.61 26.42 7.57
CA ALA A 4 -12.48 26.85 6.18
C ALA A 4 -11.03 27.15 5.79
N ARG A 5 -10.24 27.73 6.72
CA ARG A 5 -8.81 28.02 6.50
C ARG A 5 -7.98 26.75 6.37
N ALA A 6 -8.34 25.68 7.08
CA ALA A 6 -7.68 24.39 6.94
C ALA A 6 -7.89 23.81 5.53
N PHE A 7 -9.11 23.89 4.99
CA PHE A 7 -9.42 23.35 3.65
C PHE A 7 -8.82 24.16 2.49
N LEU A 8 -8.65 25.48 2.64
CA LEU A 8 -7.98 26.33 1.63
C LEU A 8 -6.56 25.87 1.31
N SER A 9 -5.93 25.12 2.21
CA SER A 9 -4.61 24.53 1.96
C SER A 9 -4.64 23.31 1.04
N LEU A 10 -5.81 22.78 0.65
CA LEU A 10 -5.97 21.71 -0.34
C LEU A 10 -6.11 22.28 -1.75
N GLU A 11 -5.35 21.71 -2.68
CA GLU A 11 -5.16 22.23 -4.06
C GLU A 11 -6.39 22.10 -4.97
N THR A 12 -7.32 21.18 -4.68
CA THR A 12 -8.46 20.94 -5.58
C THR A 12 -9.80 20.95 -4.83
N PRO A 13 -10.87 21.47 -5.46
CA PRO A 13 -12.21 21.55 -4.86
C PRO A 13 -12.79 20.17 -4.53
N VAL A 14 -12.40 19.13 -5.27
CA VAL A 14 -12.77 17.73 -4.99
C VAL A 14 -12.21 17.28 -3.63
N LYS A 15 -10.93 17.54 -3.37
CA LYS A 15 -10.28 17.18 -2.09
C LYS A 15 -10.87 17.96 -0.92
N GLN A 16 -11.24 19.22 -1.13
CA GLN A 16 -11.92 20.03 -0.11
C GLN A 16 -13.26 19.40 0.28
N ARG A 17 -14.05 18.93 -0.69
CA ARG A 17 -15.33 18.23 -0.43
C ARG A 17 -15.15 16.91 0.30
N GLU A 18 -14.14 16.11 -0.06
CA GLU A 18 -13.84 14.85 0.64
C GLU A 18 -13.40 15.08 2.08
N ALA A 19 -12.46 16.02 2.30
CA ALA A 19 -12.00 16.38 3.62
C ALA A 19 -13.14 16.94 4.49
N TYR A 20 -14.04 17.72 3.89
CA TYR A 20 -15.24 18.22 4.56
C TYR A 20 -16.17 17.10 5.03
N ARG A 21 -16.49 16.13 4.15
CA ARG A 21 -17.29 14.95 4.52
C ARG A 21 -16.64 14.15 5.64
N GLN A 22 -15.31 14.01 5.61
CA GLN A 22 -14.56 13.29 6.63
C GLN A 22 -14.56 14.00 7.99
N VAL A 23 -14.48 15.33 7.99
CA VAL A 23 -14.58 16.15 9.20
C VAL A 23 -15.98 16.04 9.81
N LEU A 24 -17.03 16.12 8.99
CA LEU A 24 -18.41 15.95 9.46
C LEU A 24 -18.65 14.55 10.02
N LYS A 25 -18.25 13.50 9.30
CA LYS A 25 -18.45 12.11 9.72
C LYS A 25 -17.74 11.78 11.03
N ARG A 26 -16.64 12.46 11.34
CA ARG A 26 -15.80 12.19 12.51
C ARG A 26 -15.88 13.27 13.59
N GLY A 27 -16.72 14.29 13.42
CA GLY A 27 -16.86 15.40 14.38
C GLY A 27 -15.53 16.06 14.74
N LEU A 28 -14.63 16.25 13.77
CA LEU A 28 -13.26 16.70 14.07
C LEU A 28 -13.24 18.17 14.52
N SER A 29 -12.43 18.47 15.53
CA SER A 29 -12.08 19.84 15.91
C SER A 29 -11.19 20.54 14.87
N VAL A 30 -11.08 21.86 14.96
CA VAL A 30 -10.25 22.68 14.04
C VAL A 30 -8.80 22.17 13.99
N ARG A 31 -8.18 21.92 15.15
CA ARG A 31 -6.80 21.41 15.24
C ARG A 31 -6.65 20.01 14.61
N GLN A 32 -7.65 19.14 14.80
CA GLN A 32 -7.64 17.81 14.19
C GLN A 32 -7.82 17.89 12.67
N THR A 33 -8.65 18.82 12.19
CA THR A 33 -8.85 19.10 10.76
C THR A 33 -7.55 19.59 10.11
N GLU A 34 -6.85 20.55 10.74
CA GLU A 34 -5.55 21.04 10.26
C GLU A 34 -4.50 19.93 10.20
N LYS A 35 -4.44 19.07 11.22
CA LYS A 35 -3.53 17.92 11.24
C LYS A 35 -3.83 16.92 10.12
N MET A 36 -5.11 16.61 9.88
CA MET A 36 -5.56 15.73 8.81
C MET A 36 -5.19 16.29 7.44
N VAL A 37 -5.50 17.56 7.19
CA VAL A 37 -5.21 18.23 5.92
C VAL A 37 -3.71 18.32 5.65
N ARG A 38 -2.90 18.60 6.68
CA ARG A 38 -1.43 18.59 6.58
C ARG A 38 -0.87 17.20 6.27
N GLY A 39 -1.50 16.14 6.78
CA GLY A 39 -1.18 14.75 6.43
C GLY A 39 -1.44 14.45 4.95
N LEU A 40 -2.62 14.84 4.44
CA LEU A 40 -3.00 14.68 3.04
C LEU A 40 -2.07 15.43 2.07
N LYS A 41 -1.49 16.56 2.51
CA LYS A 41 -0.45 17.29 1.77
C LYS A 41 0.91 16.58 1.79
N LYS A 42 1.28 15.90 2.89
CA LYS A 42 2.54 15.14 3.00
C LYS A 42 2.50 13.83 2.21
N GLU A 43 1.36 13.14 2.13
CA GLU A 43 1.24 11.93 1.28
C GLU A 43 1.47 12.24 -0.21
N LYS A 44 1.16 13.45 -0.67
CA LYS A 44 1.46 13.89 -2.04
C LYS A 44 2.94 14.17 -2.33
N LYS A 45 3.79 14.40 -1.31
CA LYS A 45 5.21 14.71 -1.51
C LYS A 45 6.16 13.51 -1.38
N ASN A 46 5.64 12.32 -1.09
CA ASN A 46 6.45 11.11 -0.86
C ASN A 46 5.99 9.88 -1.67
N LYS A 47 5.66 10.02 -2.96
CA LYS A 47 5.66 8.86 -3.87
C LYS A 47 6.15 9.24 -5.27
N PRO A 48 7.46 9.07 -5.52
CA PRO A 48 7.88 8.48 -6.79
C PRO A 48 9.06 7.51 -6.66
N LEU A 49 9.09 6.65 -5.63
CA LEU A 49 10.14 5.61 -5.48
C LEU A 49 9.62 4.19 -5.21
N GLU A 50 8.32 4.02 -4.94
CA GLU A 50 7.71 2.69 -4.75
C GLU A 50 7.17 2.10 -6.04
N ARG A 51 6.70 2.90 -7.01
CA ARG A 51 6.02 2.37 -8.22
C ARG A 51 6.92 1.48 -9.08
N ASP A 52 8.18 1.85 -9.32
CA ASP A 52 9.10 1.00 -10.11
C ASP A 52 9.50 -0.28 -9.37
N LYS A 53 9.63 -0.21 -8.04
CA LYS A 53 9.89 -1.41 -7.22
C LYS A 53 8.67 -2.33 -7.21
N ASP A 54 7.47 -1.77 -7.11
CA ASP A 54 6.22 -2.53 -7.13
C ASP A 54 6.03 -3.24 -8.48
N ILE A 55 6.31 -2.59 -9.61
CA ILE A 55 6.20 -3.22 -10.95
C ILE A 55 7.16 -4.41 -11.09
N HIS A 56 8.41 -4.25 -10.67
CA HIS A 56 9.39 -5.34 -10.74
C HIS A 56 9.02 -6.51 -9.81
N LEU A 57 8.57 -6.20 -8.59
CA LEU A 57 8.12 -7.20 -7.63
C LEU A 57 6.83 -7.92 -8.06
N ASP A 58 5.90 -7.23 -8.73
CA ASP A 58 4.69 -7.84 -9.28
C ASP A 58 5.01 -8.79 -10.44
N SER A 59 6.00 -8.45 -11.29
CA SER A 59 6.47 -9.36 -12.33
C SER A 59 7.05 -10.65 -11.73
N ILE A 60 7.94 -10.52 -10.74
CA ILE A 60 8.52 -11.66 -10.02
C ILE A 60 7.42 -12.48 -9.34
N LYS A 61 6.48 -11.81 -8.66
CA LYS A 61 5.35 -12.46 -8.01
C LYS A 61 4.52 -13.27 -9.01
N ASN A 62 4.19 -12.71 -10.17
CA ASN A 62 3.42 -13.41 -11.20
C ASN A 62 4.17 -14.62 -11.76
N GLU A 63 5.49 -14.53 -11.91
CA GLU A 63 6.32 -15.66 -12.32
C GLU A 63 6.32 -16.78 -11.26
N LEU A 64 6.48 -16.43 -9.98
CA LEU A 64 6.41 -17.39 -8.87
C LEU A 64 5.02 -18.03 -8.79
N ILE A 65 3.93 -17.27 -8.96
CA ILE A 65 2.57 -17.82 -9.00
C ILE A 65 2.42 -18.82 -10.15
N LYS A 66 2.92 -18.50 -11.35
CA LYS A 66 2.87 -19.41 -12.50
C LYS A 66 3.67 -20.68 -12.26
N ARG A 67 4.83 -20.58 -11.61
CA ARG A 67 5.73 -21.71 -11.37
C ARG A 67 5.25 -22.62 -10.24
N PHE A 68 4.77 -22.04 -9.14
CA PHE A 68 4.30 -22.83 -7.99
C PHE A 68 2.82 -23.21 -8.09
N GLY A 69 2.03 -22.55 -8.94
CA GLY A 69 0.59 -22.79 -9.08
C GLY A 69 -0.21 -22.37 -7.84
N THR A 70 0.40 -21.60 -6.93
CA THR A 70 -0.20 -21.19 -5.66
C THR A 70 -0.10 -19.69 -5.44
N ARG A 71 -0.77 -19.19 -4.40
CA ARG A 71 -0.75 -17.76 -4.06
C ARG A 71 0.60 -17.41 -3.43
N VAL A 72 1.31 -16.49 -4.09
CA VAL A 72 2.58 -15.94 -3.59
C VAL A 72 2.41 -14.47 -3.24
N LYS A 73 2.93 -14.08 -2.08
CA LYS A 73 2.94 -12.71 -1.60
C LYS A 73 4.36 -12.29 -1.26
N ILE A 74 4.80 -11.17 -1.82
CA ILE A 74 6.13 -10.61 -1.58
C ILE A 74 5.98 -9.36 -0.72
N VAL A 75 6.61 -9.39 0.46
CA VAL A 75 6.64 -8.26 1.39
C VAL A 75 8.06 -7.71 1.42
N ALA A 76 8.33 -6.68 0.61
CA ALA A 76 9.61 -5.98 0.64
C ALA A 76 9.62 -4.89 1.72
N ARG A 77 10.73 -4.76 2.43
CA ARG A 77 11.02 -3.71 3.43
C ARG A 77 12.18 -2.84 2.94
N LYS A 78 12.35 -1.67 3.58
CA LYS A 78 13.46 -0.76 3.28
C LYS A 78 14.81 -1.47 3.47
N GLY A 79 15.73 -1.25 2.52
CA GLY A 79 17.09 -1.78 2.53
C GLY A 79 17.25 -3.20 1.99
N GLY A 80 16.42 -3.63 1.04
CA GLY A 80 16.58 -4.93 0.35
C GLY A 80 16.15 -6.15 1.16
N ARG A 81 15.69 -5.96 2.40
CA ARG A 81 15.14 -7.03 3.24
C ARG A 81 13.70 -7.27 2.88
N GLY A 82 13.25 -8.51 2.88
CA GLY A 82 11.86 -8.85 2.60
C GLY A 82 11.48 -10.23 3.10
N LYS A 83 10.24 -10.61 2.83
CA LYS A 83 9.71 -11.95 3.05
C LYS A 83 8.92 -12.37 1.81
N ILE A 84 9.03 -13.65 1.45
CA ILE A 84 8.17 -14.29 0.46
C ILE A 84 7.29 -15.26 1.24
N GLU A 85 5.98 -15.09 1.12
CA GLU A 85 4.97 -15.96 1.70
C GLU A 85 4.34 -16.75 0.56
N ILE A 86 4.46 -18.08 0.59
CA ILE A 86 3.83 -19.00 -0.36
C ILE A 86 2.77 -19.76 0.41
N GLU A 87 1.51 -19.64 0.00
CA GLU A 87 0.43 -20.41 0.59
C GLU A 87 0.31 -21.77 -0.12
N PHE A 88 0.08 -22.83 0.65
CA PHE A 88 -0.19 -24.18 0.14
C PHE A 88 -1.54 -24.66 0.70
N CYS A 89 -2.25 -25.49 -0.07
CA CYS A 89 -3.56 -26.01 0.33
C CYS A 89 -3.49 -27.44 0.88
N SER A 90 -2.39 -28.15 0.63
CA SER A 90 -2.17 -29.54 1.04
C SER A 90 -0.68 -29.78 1.37
N LEU A 91 -0.40 -30.90 2.04
CA LEU A 91 0.99 -31.32 2.29
C LEU A 91 1.69 -31.72 0.98
N ASP A 92 0.98 -32.35 0.05
CA ASP A 92 1.50 -32.65 -1.30
C ASP A 92 1.90 -31.37 -2.06
N ASP A 93 1.14 -30.27 -1.94
CA ASP A 93 1.52 -28.98 -2.52
C ASP A 93 2.82 -28.45 -1.91
N LEU A 94 2.98 -28.59 -0.59
CA LEU A 94 4.20 -28.19 0.11
C LEU A 94 5.41 -28.98 -0.41
N ASP A 95 5.29 -30.30 -0.54
CA ASP A 95 6.36 -31.15 -1.07
C ASP A 95 6.72 -30.75 -2.51
N ARG A 96 5.73 -30.56 -3.38
CA ARG A 96 5.96 -30.08 -4.77
C ARG A 96 6.67 -28.72 -4.80
N ILE A 97 6.28 -27.78 -3.94
CA ILE A 97 6.91 -26.46 -3.83
C ILE A 97 8.37 -26.61 -3.39
N ILE A 98 8.65 -27.48 -2.43
CA ILE A 98 9.99 -27.74 -1.93
C ILE A 98 10.87 -28.38 -3.02
N GLU A 99 10.36 -29.36 -3.77
CA GLU A 99 11.07 -29.96 -4.92
C GLU A 99 11.39 -28.90 -5.98
N THR A 100 10.39 -28.09 -6.34
CA THR A 100 10.56 -27.01 -7.33
C THR A 100 11.59 -25.96 -6.88
N LEU A 101 11.73 -25.73 -5.57
CA LEU A 101 12.74 -24.83 -4.99
C LEU A 101 14.14 -25.46 -4.95
N LYS A 102 14.25 -26.78 -4.75
CA LYS A 102 15.52 -27.51 -4.75
C LYS A 102 16.12 -27.66 -6.14
N GLY A 103 15.28 -27.58 -7.19
CA GLY A 103 15.74 -27.50 -8.57
C GLY A 103 16.11 -28.84 -9.19
N ASP A 104 15.40 -29.90 -8.81
CA ASP A 104 15.40 -31.18 -9.53
C ASP A 104 14.49 -31.13 -10.78
#